data_AF-A0A444K2T4-F1
#
_entry.id   AF-A0A444K2T4-F1
#
_cell.length_a   1.000
_cell.length_b   1.000
_cell.length_c   1.000
_cell.angle_alpha   90.00
_cell.angle_beta   90.00
_cell.angle_gamma   90.00
#
_symmetry.space_group_name_H-M   'P 1'
#
loop_
_entity.id
_entity.type
_entity.pdbx_description
1 polymer ?
#
loop_
_entity_poly.entity_id
_entity_poly.type
_entity_poly.pdbx_seq_one_letter_code
_entity_poly.pdbx_strand_id
1 'polypeptide(L)' 'MVDEISFLSECVAKGKLSRRDFLGRAAALGVSAVLANNLLADAARAEGPVKGGLLKAGLMGGQATDTLDPAVLT' A
#
# COMPACT_ATOMS: atom_id res chain seq x y z
N MET A 1 5.89 -17.73 21.11
CA MET A 1 6.33 -16.32 20.92
C MET A 1 6.83 -16.09 19.50
N VAL A 2 7.66 -17.00 18.95
CA VAL A 2 7.98 -17.03 17.52
C VAL A 2 6.73 -17.26 16.66
N ASP A 3 5.79 -18.07 17.16
CA ASP A 3 4.53 -18.40 16.47
C ASP A 3 3.68 -17.16 16.19
N GLU A 4 3.59 -16.24 17.15
CA GLU A 4 2.78 -15.03 17.03
C GLU A 4 3.32 -14.07 15.96
N ILE A 5 4.65 -13.92 15.91
CA ILE A 5 5.31 -13.10 14.89
C ILE A 5 5.17 -13.74 13.51
N SER A 6 5.27 -15.07 13.42
CA SER A 6 5.07 -15.79 12.16
C SER A 6 3.63 -15.66 11.66
N PHE A 7 2.65 -15.76 12.56
CA PHE A 7 1.23 -15.53 12.27
C PHE A 7 0.96 -14.09 11.79
N LEU A 8 1.52 -13.09 12.50
CA LEU A 8 1.38 -11.68 12.11
C LEU A 8 2.05 -11.40 10.76
N SER A 9 3.20 -12.02 10.48
CA SER A 9 3.90 -11.93 9.20
C SER A 9 3.04 -12.48 8.05
N GLU A 10 2.41 -13.63 8.26
CA GLU A 10 1.51 -14.24 7.27
C GLU A 10 0.24 -13.40 7.05
N CYS A 11 -0.31 -12.78 8.10
CA CYS A 11 -1.42 -11.84 7.97
C CYS A 11 -1.05 -10.59 7.16
N VAL A 12 0.15 -10.05 7.32
CA VAL A 12 0.66 -8.93 6.50
C VAL A 12 0.86 -9.36 5.06
N ALA A 13 1.49 -10.50 4.82
CA ALA A 13 1.75 -11.04 3.48
C ALA A 13 0.46 -11.34 2.69
N LYS A 14 -0.66 -11.59 3.39
CA LYS A 14 -1.98 -11.79 2.78
C LYS A 14 -2.78 -10.49 2.64
N GLY A 15 -2.20 -9.33 2.96
CA GLY A 15 -2.87 -8.03 2.97
C GLY A 15 -3.98 -7.88 4.02
N LYS A 16 -4.06 -8.80 5.00
CA LYS A 16 -5.09 -8.80 6.07
C LYS A 16 -4.70 -7.92 7.26
N LEU A 17 -3.47 -7.42 7.28
CA LEU A 17 -2.95 -6.56 8.35
C LEU A 17 -2.18 -5.40 7.73
N SER A 18 -2.43 -4.17 8.22
CA SER A 18 -1.69 -3.00 7.77
C SER A 18 -0.26 -3.02 8.33
N ARG A 19 0.70 -2.41 7.62
CA ARG A 19 2.10 -2.31 8.09
C ARG A 19 2.20 -1.70 9.49
N ARG A 20 1.33 -0.72 9.80
CA ARG A 20 1.32 -0.02 11.09
C ARG A 20 0.82 -0.93 12.21
N ASP A 21 -0.20 -1.73 11.95
CA ASP A 21 -0.74 -2.67 12.94
C ASP A 21 0.25 -3.81 13.22
N PHE A 22 0.96 -4.28 12.19
CA PHE A 22 2.05 -5.23 12.37
C PHE A 22 3.16 -4.66 13.24
N LEU A 23 3.66 -3.46 12.91
CA LEU A 23 4.73 -2.82 13.67
C LEU A 23 4.32 -2.55 15.13
N GLY A 24 3.08 -2.10 15.36
CA GLY A 24 2.57 -1.88 16.71
C GLY A 24 2.49 -3.17 17.52
N ARG A 25 2.02 -4.26 16.93
CA ARG A 25 1.94 -5.57 17.58
C ARG A 25 3.31 -6.20 17.78
N ALA A 26 4.20 -6.10 16.80
CA ALA A 26 5.58 -6.56 16.90
C ALA A 26 6.33 -5.79 18.01
N ALA A 27 6.13 -4.48 18.11
CA ALA A 27 6.71 -3.66 19.19
C ALA A 27 6.16 -4.06 20.56
N ALA A 28 4.86 -4.34 20.69
CA ALA A 28 4.26 -4.86 21.92
C ALA A 28 4.81 -6.25 22.31
N LEU A 29 5.23 -7.05 21.33
CA LEU A 29 5.92 -8.32 21.51
C LEU A 29 7.43 -8.17 21.77
N GLY A 30 7.94 -6.94 21.93
CA GLY A 30 9.34 -6.66 22.20
C GLY A 30 10.26 -6.77 20.99
N VAL A 31 9.70 -6.84 19.78
CA VAL A 31 10.48 -6.87 18.54
C VAL A 31 10.99 -5.47 18.22
N SER A 32 12.29 -5.37 17.93
CA SER A 32 12.88 -4.11 17.50
C SER A 32 12.35 -3.67 16.14
N ALA A 33 12.26 -2.36 15.91
CA ALA A 33 11.80 -1.82 14.63
C ALA A 33 12.63 -2.35 13.44
N VAL A 34 13.94 -2.56 13.63
CA VAL A 34 14.83 -3.12 12.60
C VAL A 34 14.43 -4.55 12.24
N LEU A 35 14.21 -5.41 13.24
CA LEU A 35 13.83 -6.80 12.99
C LEU A 35 12.42 -6.89 12.39
N ALA A 36 11.48 -6.09 12.90
CA ALA A 36 10.13 -6.02 12.36
C ALA A 36 10.13 -5.57 10.88
N ASN A 37 10.91 -4.55 10.52
CA ASN A 37 11.03 -4.11 9.13
C ASN A 37 11.64 -5.18 8.22
N ASN A 38 12.64 -5.93 8.70
CA ASN A 38 13.21 -7.04 7.93
C ASN A 38 12.18 -8.17 7.71
N LEU A 39 11.42 -8.54 8.75
CA LEU A 39 10.36 -9.54 8.64
C LEU A 39 9.25 -9.10 7.69
N LEU A 40 8.88 -7.81 7.74
CA LEU A 40 7.88 -7.23 6.85
C LEU A 40 8.38 -7.16 5.40
N ALA A 41 9.66 -6.83 5.20
CA ALA A 41 10.29 -6.84 3.89
C ALA A 41 10.34 -8.25 3.30
N ASP A 42 10.65 -9.26 4.11
CA ASP A 42 10.66 -10.66 3.69
C ASP A 42 9.25 -11.15 3.33
N ALA A 43 8.25 -10.83 4.16
CA ALA A 43 6.83 -11.07 3.88
C ALA A 43 6.36 -10.40 2.57
N ALA A 44 6.74 -9.14 2.34
CA ALA A 44 6.40 -8.42 1.11
C ALA A 44 7.11 -8.97 -0.13
N ARG A 45 8.33 -9.53 0.02
CA ARG A 45 9.01 -10.24 -1.07
C ARG A 45 8.34 -11.58 -1.38
N ALA A 46 7.82 -12.26 -0.37
CA ALA A 46 7.08 -13.51 -0.53
C ALA A 46 5.72 -13.32 -1.23
N GLU A 47 5.07 -12.16 -1.05
CA GLU A 47 3.81 -11.80 -1.74
C GLU A 47 4.01 -11.63 -3.26
N GLY A 48 5.24 -11.39 -3.72
CA GLY A 48 5.60 -11.26 -5.13
C GLY A 48 4.99 -10.02 -5.81
N PRO A 49 5.54 -9.57 -6.95
CA PRO A 49 4.90 -8.49 -7.71
C PRO A 49 3.54 -8.98 -8.22
N VAL A 50 2.46 -8.29 -7.85
CA VAL A 50 1.13 -8.50 -8.44
C VAL A 50 1.21 -8.11 -9.92
N LYS A 51 1.50 -9.10 -10.77
CA LYS A 51 1.59 -8.91 -12.22
C LYS A 51 0.18 -8.70 -12.78
N GLY A 52 -0.15 -7.44 -13.04
CA GLY A 52 -1.34 -7.05 -13.79
C GLY A 52 -2.52 -6.60 -12.92
N GLY A 53 -3.33 -5.73 -13.52
CA GLY A 53 -4.54 -5.13 -12.98
C GLY A 53 -5.11 -4.17 -14.00
N LEU A 54 -6.44 -4.01 -14.04
CA LEU A 54 -7.07 -3.03 -14.93
C LEU A 54 -6.88 -1.62 -14.37
N LEU A 55 -5.94 -0.88 -14.93
CA LEU A 55 -5.80 0.56 -14.72
C LEU A 55 -7.00 1.26 -15.38
N LYS A 56 -8.10 1.44 -14.64
CA LYS A 56 -9.23 2.28 -15.05
C LYS A 56 -8.90 3.74 -14.79
N ALA A 57 -8.12 4.35 -15.69
CA ALA A 57 -7.94 5.80 -15.73
C ALA A 57 -9.04 6.40 -16.62
N GLY A 58 -9.98 7.12 -16.02
CA GLY A 58 -10.97 7.90 -16.77
C GLY A 58 -10.31 9.17 -17.28
N LEU A 59 -9.85 9.18 -18.54
CA LEU A 59 -9.46 10.41 -19.21
C LEU A 59 -10.75 11.15 -19.59
N MET A 60 -11.22 12.08 -18.76
CA MET A 60 -12.28 13.00 -19.16
C MET A 60 -11.77 13.77 -20.37
N GLY A 61 -12.50 13.65 -21.49
CA GLY A 61 -12.09 14.13 -22.81
C GLY A 61 -11.54 15.55 -22.81
N GLY A 62 -10.54 15.76 -23.68
CA GLY A 62 -9.87 17.04 -23.86
C GLY A 62 -10.87 18.18 -24.01
N GLN A 63 -10.76 19.16 -23.12
CA GLN A 63 -11.49 20.41 -23.22
C GLN A 63 -10.91 21.15 -24.44
N ALA A 64 -11.62 21.11 -25.58
CA ALA A 64 -11.21 21.77 -26.83
C ALA A 64 -11.97 23.09 -27.06
N THR A 65 -12.46 23.72 -26.00
CA THR A 65 -13.24 24.98 -26.04
C THR A 65 -12.85 25.96 -24.94
N ASP A 66 -11.63 25.89 -24.40
CA ASP A 66 -11.09 27.01 -23.64
C ASP A 66 -10.71 28.12 -24.62
N THR A 67 -11.60 29.09 -24.74
CA THR A 67 -11.38 30.34 -25.47
C THR A 67 -10.69 31.34 -24.53
N LEU A 68 -9.53 31.85 -24.93
CA LEU A 68 -8.78 32.90 -24.23
C LEU A 68 -9.33 34.31 -24.53
N ASP A 69 -10.64 34.45 -24.70
CA ASP A 69 -11.30 35.73 -24.96
C ASP A 69 -12.32 36.04 -23.86
N PRO A 70 -12.03 37.01 -22.98
CA PRO A 70 -12.94 37.41 -21.91
C PRO A 70 -14.23 38.11 -22.41
N ALA A 71 -14.37 38.42 -23.71
CA ALA A 71 -15.54 39.13 -24.25
C ALA A 71 -16.76 38.24 -24.55
N VAL A 72 -16.62 36.91 -24.51
CA VAL A 72 -17.70 35.96 -24.85
C VAL A 72 -18.65 35.68 -23.66
N LEU A 73 -18.30 36.17 -22.46
CA LEU A 73 -18.96 35.86 -21.18
C LEU A 73 -19.97 36.91 -20.69
N THR A 74 -20.65 37.62 -21.59
CA THR A 74 -21.71 38.58 -21.20
C THR A 74 -23.10 38.11 -21.61
#